data_AF-A0A1A3C5H9-F1
#
_entry.id   AF-A0A1A3C5H9-F1
#
_cell.length_a   1.000
_cell.length_b   1.000
_cell.length_c   1.000
_cell.angle_alpha   90.00
_cell.angle_beta   90.00
_cell.angle_gamma   90.00
#
_symmetry.space_group_name_H-M   'P 1'
#
loop_
_entity.id
_entity.type
_entity.pdbx_description
1 polymer ?
#
loop_
_entity_poly.entity_id
_entity_poly.type
_entity_poly.pdbx_seq_one_letter_code
_entity_poly.pdbx_strand_id
1 'polypeptide(L)'
;MTETLRIDTGLVVEAGGRLQAVAAAIPAPPESYSPPGGDALSTAIAAKVAEVVDPVIAQLPITKEELAKYAQNVVNAGNTYDEVDRQVAEQILKRVEGMDDASNTGGGPGVASSAVGTAQQSGPMGQMAQPSTGTAPEIAL
;
A
#
# COMPACT_ATOMS: atom_id res chain seq x y z
N MET A 1 25.58 -2.74 -5.30
CA MET A 1 24.84 -3.89 -4.74
C MET A 1 23.37 -3.56 -4.87
N THR A 2 22.57 -4.41 -5.51
CA THR A 2 21.10 -4.25 -5.53
C THR A 2 20.54 -5.30 -4.58
N GLU A 3 20.11 -4.87 -3.40
CA GLU A 3 19.41 -5.76 -2.48
C GLU A 3 18.04 -6.15 -3.06
N THR A 4 17.59 -7.38 -2.79
CA THR A 4 16.26 -7.82 -3.18
C THR A 4 15.23 -7.16 -2.27
N LEU A 5 14.43 -6.25 -2.83
CA LEU A 5 13.39 -5.54 -2.10
C LEU A 5 12.22 -6.49 -1.79
N ARG A 6 11.91 -6.67 -0.50
CA ARG A 6 10.68 -7.30 -0.04
C ARG A 6 9.98 -6.35 0.91
N ILE A 7 8.78 -5.92 0.55
CA ILE A 7 8.04 -4.92 1.30
C ILE A 7 6.59 -5.35 1.45
N ASP A 8 6.02 -5.14 2.64
CA ASP A 8 4.60 -5.25 2.89
C ASP A 8 4.00 -3.85 2.79
N THR A 9 3.33 -3.56 1.68
CA THR A 9 2.81 -2.23 1.38
C THR A 9 1.71 -1.81 2.36
N GLY A 10 0.90 -2.76 2.83
CA GLY A 10 -0.14 -2.52 3.83
C GLY A 10 0.44 -2.06 5.17
N LEU A 11 1.44 -2.79 5.68
CA LEU A 11 2.12 -2.41 6.93
C LEU A 11 2.85 -1.07 6.82
N VAL A 12 3.46 -0.77 5.67
CA VAL A 12 4.16 0.50 5.45
C VAL A 12 3.19 1.68 5.42
N VAL A 13 2.07 1.55 4.72
CA VAL A 13 1.03 2.59 4.69
C VAL A 13 0.42 2.79 6.09
N GLU A 14 0.15 1.71 6.82
CA GLU A 14 -0.35 1.79 8.19
C GLU A 14 0.63 2.51 9.12
N ALA A 15 1.93 2.17 9.04
CA ALA A 15 2.97 2.83 9.81
C ALA A 15 3.08 4.31 9.46
N GLY A 16 3.01 4.67 8.17
CA GLY A 16 2.96 6.06 7.71
C GLY A 16 1.76 6.82 8.28
N GLY A 17 0.57 6.21 8.28
CA GLY A 17 -0.64 6.80 8.89
C GLY A 17 -0.51 7.02 10.40
N ARG A 18 0.10 6.08 11.12
CA ARG A 18 0.40 6.24 12.56
C ARG A 18 1.37 7.40 12.79
N LEU A 19 2.42 7.53 11.98
CA LEU A 19 3.37 8.64 12.08
C LEU A 19 2.72 9.99 11.79
N GLN A 20 1.77 10.04 10.85
CA GLN A 20 1.00 11.25 10.57
C GLN A 20 0.12 11.65 11.76
N ALA A 21 -0.49 10.68 12.45
CA ALA A 21 -1.24 10.94 13.67
C ALA A 21 -0.34 11.48 14.79
N VAL A 22 0.88 10.94 14.93
CA VAL A 22 1.88 11.45 15.89
C VAL A 22 2.29 12.88 15.54
N ALA A 23 2.56 13.17 14.27
CA ALA A 23 2.88 14.53 13.83
C ALA A 23 1.75 15.52 14.11
N ALA A 24 0.50 15.12 13.87
CA ALA A 24 -0.67 15.94 14.18
C ALA A 24 -0.83 16.19 15.68
N ALA A 25 -0.48 15.22 16.52
CA ALA A 25 -0.52 15.31 17.98
C ALA A 25 0.58 16.20 18.59
N ILE A 26 1.60 16.61 17.82
CA ILE A 26 2.60 17.57 18.31
C ILE A 26 1.90 18.90 18.62
N PRO A 27 1.93 19.35 19.90
CA PRO A 27 1.25 20.56 20.32
C PRO A 27 1.89 21.81 19.70
N ALA A 28 1.15 22.92 19.73
CA ALA A 28 1.69 24.21 19.36
C ALA A 28 2.83 24.61 20.31
N PRO A 29 3.80 25.41 19.85
CA PRO A 29 4.84 25.97 20.70
C PRO A 29 4.22 26.73 21.89
N PRO A 30 4.81 26.61 23.10
CA PRO A 30 4.39 27.43 24.22
C PRO A 30 4.70 28.91 23.96
N GLU A 31 3.97 29.81 24.61
CA GLU A 31 4.31 31.23 24.60
C GLU A 31 5.63 31.46 25.34
N SER A 32 6.41 32.43 24.87
CA SER A 32 7.62 32.85 25.58
C SER A 32 7.23 33.54 26.88
N TYR A 33 7.96 33.21 27.95
CA TYR A 33 7.75 33.81 29.26
C TYR A 33 8.88 34.78 29.58
N SER A 34 8.53 35.98 30.04
CA SER A 34 9.48 36.93 30.59
C SER A 34 8.92 37.52 31.88
N PRO A 35 9.62 37.38 33.02
CA PRO A 35 9.15 37.91 34.29
C PRO A 35 9.06 39.44 34.27
N PRO A 36 8.01 40.05 34.85
CA PRO A 36 7.90 41.49 34.95
C PRO A 36 8.87 42.03 36.01
N GLY A 37 9.93 42.70 35.56
CA GLY A 37 10.91 43.31 36.46
C GLY A 37 12.21 43.67 35.75
N GLY A 38 12.80 44.83 36.08
CA GLY A 38 14.09 45.29 35.55
C GLY A 38 15.27 45.04 36.49
N ASP A 39 15.05 44.31 37.59
CA ASP A 39 16.11 43.97 38.53
C ASP A 39 17.01 42.85 37.97
N ALA A 40 18.18 42.72 38.59
CA ALA A 40 19.21 41.78 38.13
C ALA A 40 18.73 40.31 38.18
N LEU A 41 17.87 39.94 39.14
CA LEU A 41 17.36 38.58 39.26
C LEU A 41 16.31 38.30 38.18
N SER A 42 15.36 39.20 37.95
CA SER A 42 14.38 39.08 36.86
C SER A 42 15.05 38.99 35.49
N THR A 43 16.10 39.79 35.26
CA THR A 43 16.88 39.74 34.02
C THR A 43 17.62 38.40 33.85
N ALA A 44 18.22 37.87 34.93
CA ALA A 44 18.89 36.57 34.90
C ALA A 44 17.91 35.41 34.66
N ILE A 45 16.71 35.48 35.24
CA ILE A 45 15.64 34.50 35.00
C ILE A 45 15.17 34.57 33.54
N ALA A 46 14.90 35.77 33.01
CA ALA A 46 14.51 35.96 31.62
C ALA A 46 15.55 35.39 30.65
N ALA A 47 16.84 35.63 30.91
CA ALA A 47 17.93 35.09 30.10
C ALA A 47 17.97 33.55 30.13
N LYS A 48 17.75 32.93 31.30
CA LYS A 48 17.71 31.47 31.41
C LYS A 48 16.47 30.85 30.79
N VAL A 49 15.33 31.52 30.86
CA VAL A 49 14.11 31.08 30.16
C VAL A 49 14.34 31.12 28.65
N ALA A 50 14.89 32.21 28.12
CA ALA A 50 15.21 32.31 26.70
C ALA A 50 16.18 31.21 26.24
N GLU A 51 17.25 30.96 26.99
CA GLU A 51 18.25 29.92 26.67
C GLU A 51 17.65 28.50 26.55
N VAL A 52 16.63 28.18 27.36
CA VAL A 52 16.04 26.84 27.42
C VAL A 52 14.79 26.71 26.55
N VAL A 53 13.93 27.73 26.55
CA VAL A 53 12.59 27.67 25.94
C VAL A 53 12.62 28.12 24.49
N ASP A 54 13.41 29.13 24.12
CA ASP A 54 13.44 29.64 22.74
C ASP A 54 13.85 28.55 21.71
N PRO A 55 14.82 27.66 22.00
CA PRO A 55 15.12 26.54 21.11
C PRO A 55 13.93 25.60 20.92
N VAL A 56 13.15 25.35 21.97
CA VAL A 56 11.97 24.49 21.89
C VAL A 56 10.88 25.15 21.05
N ILE A 57 10.64 26.45 21.25
CA ILE A 57 9.68 27.22 20.45
C ILE A 57 10.07 27.21 18.97
N ALA A 58 11.37 27.35 18.66
CA ALA A 58 11.87 27.35 17.29
C ALA A 58 11.84 25.95 16.64
N GLN A 59 12.13 24.88 17.38
CA GLN A 59 12.29 23.55 16.82
C GLN A 59 11.00 22.73 16.76
N LEU A 60 10.03 22.98 17.63
CA LEU A 60 8.74 22.29 17.61
C LEU A 60 8.00 22.36 16.26
N PRO A 61 7.83 23.53 15.60
CA PRO A 61 7.13 23.58 14.32
C PRO A 61 7.91 22.86 13.22
N ILE A 62 9.24 22.97 13.21
CA ILE A 62 10.11 22.27 12.26
C ILE A 62 9.96 20.76 12.43
N THR A 63 10.02 20.28 13.68
CA THR A 63 9.86 18.86 13.99
C THR A 63 8.49 18.34 13.54
N LYS A 64 7.44 19.13 13.74
CA LYS A 64 6.08 18.80 13.30
C LYS A 64 6.00 18.67 11.78
N GLU A 65 6.53 19.64 11.04
CA GLU A 65 6.51 19.62 9.57
C GLU A 65 7.34 18.46 9.00
N GLU A 66 8.56 18.26 9.50
CA GLU A 66 9.44 17.21 9.01
C GLU A 66 8.87 15.81 9.31
N LEU A 67 8.26 15.60 10.48
CA LEU A 67 7.62 14.33 10.80
C LEU A 67 6.38 14.09 9.93
N ALA A 68 5.57 15.12 9.67
CA ALA A 68 4.42 15.02 8.77
C ALA A 68 4.86 14.69 7.33
N LYS A 69 5.91 15.35 6.84
CA LYS A 69 6.49 15.10 5.52
C LYS A 69 7.06 13.68 5.41
N TYR A 70 7.78 13.23 6.44
CA TYR A 70 8.29 11.86 6.48
C TYR A 70 7.15 10.84 6.44
N ALA A 71 6.12 11.02 7.26
CA ALA A 71 4.93 10.17 7.26
C ALA A 71 4.27 10.10 5.87
N GLN A 72 4.10 11.25 5.21
CA GLN A 72 3.55 11.31 3.86
C GLN A 72 4.42 10.58 2.83
N ASN A 73 5.75 10.72 2.93
CA ASN A 73 6.67 10.02 2.03
C ASN A 73 6.58 8.50 2.19
N VAL A 74 6.43 8.01 3.43
CA VAL A 74 6.25 6.58 3.72
C VAL A 74 4.95 6.05 3.11
N VAL A 75 3.84 6.77 3.27
CA VAL A 75 2.55 6.41 2.66
C VAL A 75 2.66 6.41 1.13
N ASN A 76 3.25 7.45 0.55
CA ASN A 76 3.43 7.56 -0.90
C ASN A 76 4.29 6.43 -1.45
N ALA A 77 5.37 6.06 -0.76
CA ALA A 77 6.20 4.93 -1.13
C ALA A 77 5.40 3.62 -1.12
N GLY A 78 4.64 3.35 -0.05
CA GLY A 78 3.78 2.17 0.05
C GLY A 78 2.78 2.07 -1.10
N ASN A 79 2.08 3.18 -1.41
CA ASN A 79 1.13 3.25 -2.52
C ASN A 79 1.81 3.05 -3.89
N THR A 80 3.00 3.61 -4.07
CA THR A 80 3.76 3.48 -5.32
C THR A 80 4.15 2.02 -5.56
N TYR A 81 4.60 1.31 -4.51
CA TYR A 81 4.92 -0.11 -4.63
C TYR A 81 3.68 -0.95 -4.96
N ASP A 82 2.54 -0.67 -4.34
CA ASP A 82 1.28 -1.36 -4.62
C ASP A 82 0.81 -1.13 -6.07
N GLU A 83 0.93 0.10 -6.56
CA GLU A 83 0.58 0.43 -7.95
C GLU A 83 1.51 -0.27 -8.95
N VAL A 84 2.82 -0.27 -8.70
CA VAL A 84 3.78 -0.96 -9.56
C VAL A 84 3.53 -2.46 -9.56
N ASP A 85 3.23 -3.07 -8.41
CA ASP A 85 2.91 -4.50 -8.32
C ASP A 85 1.68 -4.86 -9.17
N ARG A 86 0.60 -4.07 -9.07
CA ARG A 86 -0.59 -4.23 -9.91
C ARG A 86 -0.28 -4.11 -11.41
N GLN A 87 0.52 -3.10 -11.80
CA GLN A 87 0.91 -2.92 -13.20
C GLN A 87 1.75 -4.10 -13.72
N VAL A 88 2.61 -4.68 -12.88
CA VAL A 88 3.40 -5.87 -13.23
C VAL A 88 2.50 -7.08 -13.36
N ALA A 89 1.54 -7.29 -12.45
CA ALA A 89 0.57 -8.38 -12.53
C ALA A 89 -0.25 -8.32 -13.83
N GLU A 90 -0.75 -7.15 -14.21
CA GLU A 90 -1.47 -6.95 -15.48
C GLU A 90 -0.60 -7.26 -16.71
N GLN A 91 0.68 -6.88 -16.68
CA GLN A 91 1.63 -7.19 -17.76
C GLN A 91 1.94 -8.68 -17.85
N ILE A 92 2.00 -9.38 -16.72
CA ILE A 92 2.17 -10.83 -16.69
C ILE A 92 0.93 -11.51 -17.28
N LEU A 93 -0.27 -11.12 -16.85
CA LEU A 93 -1.52 -11.68 -17.37
C LEU A 93 -1.63 -11.52 -18.89
N LYS A 94 -1.40 -10.31 -19.42
CA LYS A 94 -1.41 -10.06 -20.88
C LYS A 94 -0.39 -10.91 -21.64
N ARG A 95 0.79 -11.16 -21.05
CA ARG A 95 1.82 -12.00 -21.68
C ARG A 95 1.41 -13.47 -21.69
N VAL A 96 0.77 -13.96 -20.62
CA VAL A 96 0.25 -15.33 -20.54
C VAL A 96 -0.89 -15.53 -21.56
N GLU A 97 -1.85 -14.61 -21.61
CA GLU A 97 -2.93 -14.64 -22.61
C GLU A 97 -2.38 -14.65 -24.06
N GLY A 98 -1.40 -13.79 -24.36
CA GLY A 98 -0.74 -13.77 -25.66
C GLY A 98 0.09 -15.02 -25.97
N MET A 99 0.58 -15.74 -24.96
CA MET A 99 1.24 -17.05 -25.14
C MET A 99 0.24 -18.15 -25.47
N ASP A 100 -0.94 -18.14 -24.84
CA ASP A 100 -2.02 -19.09 -25.15
C ASP A 100 -2.59 -18.86 -26.57
N ASP A 101 -2.75 -17.60 -27.00
CA ASP A 101 -3.13 -17.27 -28.37
C ASP A 101 -2.06 -17.66 -29.41
N ALA A 102 -0.77 -17.49 -29.08
CA ALA A 102 0.33 -17.96 -29.93
C ALA A 102 0.41 -19.50 -30.01
N SER A 103 0.05 -20.19 -28.93
CA SER A 103 -0.03 -21.65 -28.86
C SER A 103 -1.20 -22.19 -29.68
N ASN A 104 -2.34 -21.48 -29.70
CA ASN A 104 -3.49 -21.81 -30.54
C ASN A 104 -3.26 -21.46 -32.03
N THR A 105 -2.30 -20.57 -32.33
CA THR A 105 -1.86 -20.26 -33.72
C THR A 105 -0.77 -21.24 -34.22
N GLY A 106 -0.30 -22.16 -33.37
CA GLY A 106 0.69 -23.21 -33.69
C GLY A 106 0.11 -24.60 -33.99
N GLY A 107 -1.22 -24.77 -33.95
CA GLY A 107 -1.90 -25.98 -34.41
C GLY A 107 -2.18 -25.92 -35.90
N GLY A 108 -1.33 -26.56 -36.71
CA GLY A 108 -1.32 -26.42 -38.17
C GLY A 108 -2.61 -26.82 -38.90
N PRO A 109 -2.77 -26.40 -40.17
CA PRO A 109 -3.79 -26.96 -41.05
C PRO A 109 -3.42 -28.41 -41.40
N GLY A 110 -3.96 -29.35 -40.63
CA GLY A 110 -4.12 -30.74 -41.05
C GLY A 110 -5.19 -30.85 -42.13
N VAL A 111 -4.85 -30.53 -43.38
CA VAL A 111 -5.45 -31.02 -44.63
C VAL A 111 -4.31 -31.08 -45.66
N ALA A 112 -3.83 -32.23 -46.12
CA ALA A 112 -4.58 -33.21 -46.90
C ALA A 112 -3.95 -34.61 -46.79
N SER A 113 -4.78 -35.62 -46.52
CA SER A 113 -4.59 -36.96 -47.06
C SER A 113 -5.96 -37.60 -47.22
N SER A 114 -6.34 -37.78 -48.49
CA SER A 114 -7.46 -38.60 -48.90
C SER A 114 -7.28 -40.03 -48.41
N ALA A 115 -8.21 -40.54 -47.62
CA ALA A 115 -8.54 -41.98 -47.55
C ALA A 115 -9.89 -42.19 -46.85
N VAL A 116 -10.91 -42.48 -47.67
CA VAL A 116 -11.99 -43.45 -47.48
C VAL A 116 -12.15 -44.09 -46.09
N GLY A 117 -13.36 -44.03 -45.52
CA GLY A 117 -13.74 -44.95 -44.43
C GLY A 117 -15.01 -44.59 -43.66
N THR A 118 -16.17 -44.78 -44.30
CA THR A 118 -17.48 -45.20 -43.75
C THR A 118 -17.86 -45.00 -42.27
N ALA A 119 -19.10 -44.51 -42.11
CA ALA A 119 -20.09 -44.88 -41.07
C ALA A 119 -19.87 -44.28 -39.66
N GLN A 120 -20.86 -43.98 -38.83
CA GLN A 120 -22.32 -43.85 -38.88
C GLN A 120 -22.71 -43.46 -37.44
N GLN A 121 -23.90 -42.88 -37.27
CA GLN A 121 -24.69 -42.85 -36.02
C GLN A 121 -24.40 -41.68 -35.06
N SER A 122 -25.14 -40.56 -35.09
CA SER A 122 -26.54 -40.33 -34.65
C SER A 122 -26.89 -40.83 -33.24
N GLY A 123 -27.11 -39.89 -32.29
CA GLY A 123 -27.80 -40.18 -31.03
C GLY A 123 -27.66 -39.08 -29.95
N PRO A 124 -28.74 -38.62 -29.26
CA PRO A 124 -28.80 -37.34 -28.54
C PRO A 124 -28.97 -37.46 -26.99
N MET A 125 -29.06 -36.30 -26.33
CA MET A 125 -29.72 -36.02 -25.03
C MET A 125 -29.13 -36.52 -23.70
N GLY A 126 -29.15 -35.62 -22.72
CA GLY A 126 -28.98 -35.86 -21.28
C GLY A 126 -28.63 -34.55 -20.56
N GLN A 127 -29.56 -33.60 -20.41
CA GLN A 127 -30.37 -33.39 -19.19
C GLN A 127 -29.54 -33.45 -17.90
N MET A 128 -29.33 -32.29 -17.27
CA MET A 128 -30.15 -31.79 -16.15
C MET A 128 -29.78 -32.45 -14.81
N ALA A 129 -29.04 -31.73 -13.96
CA ALA A 129 -29.16 -31.83 -12.51
C ALA A 129 -28.62 -30.56 -11.85
N GLN A 130 -29.49 -29.99 -11.02
CA GLN A 130 -29.39 -28.71 -10.30
C GLN A 130 -28.78 -28.93 -8.88
N PRO A 131 -28.75 -27.92 -7.98
CA PRO A 131 -27.66 -27.69 -7.04
C PRO A 131 -27.87 -28.37 -5.69
N SER A 132 -26.78 -28.63 -4.98
CA SER A 132 -26.80 -28.98 -3.55
C SER A 132 -26.36 -27.79 -2.71
N THR A 133 -27.38 -27.13 -2.14
CA THR A 133 -27.32 -26.25 -0.98
C THR A 133 -26.84 -27.01 0.27
N GLY A 134 -25.88 -26.46 1.00
CA GLY A 134 -25.42 -26.97 2.29
C GLY A 134 -25.21 -25.84 3.31
N THR A 135 -26.29 -25.48 4.00
CA THR A 135 -26.39 -24.83 5.33
C THR A 135 -25.55 -25.64 6.35
N ALA A 136 -24.81 -25.11 7.35
CA ALA A 136 -25.13 -24.12 8.39
C ALA A 136 -23.85 -23.61 9.11
N PRO A 137 -23.90 -22.48 9.84
CA PRO A 137 -22.88 -22.06 10.81
C PRO A 137 -23.18 -22.62 12.21
N GLU A 138 -22.17 -23.06 12.96
CA GLU A 138 -22.32 -23.40 14.38
C GLU A 138 -21.40 -22.51 15.24
N ILE A 139 -22.03 -21.81 16.18
CA ILE A 139 -21.46 -21.04 17.29
C ILE A 139 -21.94 -21.73 18.57
N ALA A 140 -21.04 -22.05 19.50
CA ALA A 140 -21.34 -22.27 20.92
C ALA A 140 -20.02 -22.12 21.71
N LEU A 141 -19.88 -21.04 22.48
CA LEU A 141 -20.09 -20.91 23.94
C LEU A 141 -18.93 -21.49 24.76
#